data_AF-A0A9Q3FET2-F1
#
_entry.id   AF-A0A9Q3FET2-F1
#
_cell.length_a   1.000
_cell.length_b   1.000
_cell.length_c   1.000
_cell.angle_alpha   90.00
_cell.angle_beta   90.00
_cell.angle_gamma   90.00
#
_symmetry.space_group_name_H-M   'P 1'
#
loop_
_entity.id
_entity.type
_entity.pdbx_description
1 polymer ?
#
loop_
_entity_poly.entity_id
_entity_poly.type
_entity_poly.pdbx_seq_one_letter_code
_entity_poly.pdbx_strand_id
1 'polypeptide(L)' 'MDTALLFCNNIIATCGVPKIIISDRNPKFTSEFLTNLYDMLGPKLAFSTAYHPQTDGLAERMIQTMEDIILEGSVHM' A
#
# COMPACT_ATOMS: atom_id res chain seq x y z
N MET A 1 17.66 5.24 0.84
CA MET A 1 17.63 5.47 -0.63
C MET A 1 17.23 4.19 -1.35
N ASP A 2 17.74 3.03 -0.92
CA ASP A 2 17.48 1.72 -1.54
C ASP A 2 16.00 1.31 -1.55
N THR A 3 15.26 1.57 -0.46
CA THR A 3 13.82 1.24 -0.37
C THR A 3 12.97 1.99 -1.39
N ALA A 4 13.29 3.25 -1.67
CA ALA A 4 12.58 4.05 -2.66
C ALA A 4 12.83 3.51 -4.08
N LEU A 5 14.09 3.14 -4.36
CA LEU A 5 14.48 2.54 -5.62
C LEU A 5 13.79 1.18 -5.83
N LEU A 6 13.75 0.37 -4.78
CA LEU A 6 13.08 -0.93 -4.79
C LEU A 6 11.57 -0.77 -5.03
N PHE A 7 10.93 0.23 -4.40
CA PHE A 7 9.52 0.53 -4.62
C PHE A 7 9.23 0.96 -6.06
N CYS A 8 10.03 1.88 -6.61
CA CYS A 8 9.87 2.31 -8.00
C CYS A 8 10.08 1.16 -8.99
N ASN A 9 11.14 0.36 -8.80
CA ASN A 9 11.50 -0.70 -9.75
C ASN A 9 10.55 -1.89 -9.72
N ASN A 10 9.91 -2.19 -8.58
CA ASN A 10 9.05 -3.37 -8.46
C ASN A 10 7.57 -3.02 -8.50
N ILE A 11 7.13 -1.96 -7.82
CA ILE A 11 5.71 -1.64 -7.71
C ILE A 11 5.29 -0.70 -8.85
N ILE A 12 5.97 0.44 -8.99
CA ILE A 12 5.59 1.45 -9.99
C ILE A 12 5.85 0.95 -11.41
N ALA A 13 6.97 0.26 -11.66
CA ALA A 13 7.24 -0.30 -12.98
C ALA A 13 6.23 -1.38 -13.42
N THR A 14 5.70 -2.16 -12.47
CA THR A 14 4.76 -3.26 -12.75
C THR A 14 3.32 -2.78 -12.85
N CYS A 15 2.89 -1.88 -11.96
CA CYS A 15 1.50 -1.44 -11.84
C CYS A 15 1.23 -0.09 -12.51
N GLY A 16 2.28 0.63 -12.90
CA GLY A 16 2.22 2.05 -13.27
C GLY A 16 2.06 2.96 -12.05
N VAL A 17 2.04 4.27 -12.30
CA VAL A 17 1.77 5.27 -11.25
C VAL A 17 0.26 5.37 -11.04
N PRO A 18 -0.26 5.08 -9.83
CA PRO A 18 -1.68 5.22 -9.55
C PRO A 18 -2.10 6.70 -9.56
N LYS A 19 -3.38 6.97 -9.86
CA LYS A 19 -3.93 8.34 -9.79
C LYS A 19 -4.25 8.78 -8.35
N ILE A 20 -4.65 7.82 -7.52
CA ILE A 20 -5.05 8.02 -6.12
C ILE A 20 -4.50 6.84 -5.32
N ILE A 21 -3.90 7.12 -4.17
CA ILE A 21 -3.52 6.12 -3.17
C ILE A 21 -4.42 6.34 -1.96
N ILE A 22 -5.15 5.31 -1.57
CA ILE A 22 -5.94 5.32 -0.34
C ILE A 22 -5.19 4.50 0.70
N SER A 23 -4.96 5.09 1.86
CA SER A 23 -4.23 4.46 2.97
C SER A 23 -4.89 4.76 4.30
N ASP A 24 -4.67 3.91 5.29
CA ASP A 24 -4.98 4.24 6.67
C ASP A 24 -4.08 5.38 7.21
N ARG A 25 -4.36 5.87 8.42
CA ARG A 25 -3.58 6.91 9.09
C ARG A 25 -2.37 6.38 9.86
N ASN A 26 -1.81 5.23 9.45
CA ASN A 26 -0.62 4.72 10.10
C ASN A 26 0.54 5.72 9.94
N PRO A 27 1.31 6.00 11.01
CA PRO A 27 2.44 6.94 10.97
C PRO A 27 3.45 6.68 9.86
N LYS A 28 3.54 5.44 9.36
CA LYS A 28 4.36 5.10 8.19
C LYS A 28 3.88 5.85 6.93
N PHE A 29 2.57 5.83 6.66
CA PHE A 29 1.97 6.46 5.48
C PHE A 29 1.75 7.96 5.63
N THR A 30 1.70 8.47 6.87
CA THR A 30 1.71 9.91 7.14
C THR A 30 3.13 10.46 7.35
N SER A 31 4.17 9.65 7.12
CA SER A 31 5.55 10.12 7.26
C SER A 31 5.86 11.17 6.20
N GLU A 32 6.69 12.15 6.57
CA GLU A 32 7.15 13.19 5.65
C GLU A 32 7.81 12.58 4.40
N PHE A 33 8.56 11.49 4.58
CA PHE A 33 9.19 10.77 3.47
C PHE A 33 8.18 10.24 2.45
N LEU A 34 7.17 9.46 2.88
CA LEU A 34 6.20 8.89 1.94
C LEU A 34 5.28 9.96 1.35
N THR A 35 4.92 10.97 2.12
CA THR A 35 4.11 12.10 1.63
C THR A 35 4.86 12.83 0.51
N ASN A 36 6.12 13.21 0.73
CA ASN A 36 6.94 13.88 -0.28
C ASN A 36 7.23 12.98 -1.51
N LEU A 37 7.39 11.67 -1.31
CA LEU A 37 7.56 10.72 -2.40
C LEU A 37 6.33 10.67 -3.31
N TYR A 38 5.13 10.59 -2.74
CA TYR A 38 3.89 10.56 -3.52
C TYR A 38 3.61 11.90 -4.19
N ASP A 39 3.91 13.02 -3.54
CA ASP A 39 3.83 14.35 -4.17
C ASP A 39 4.74 14.45 -5.41
N MET A 40 5.94 13.87 -5.36
CA MET A 40 6.86 13.84 -6.50
C MET A 40 6.41 12.89 -7.62
N LEU A 41 5.80 11.76 -7.27
CA LEU A 41 5.33 10.77 -8.24
C LEU A 41 4.01 11.19 -8.92
N GLY A 42 3.24 12.12 -8.32
CA GLY A 42 1.97 12.62 -8.83
C GLY A 42 0.65 11.97 -8.33
N PRO A 43 0.60 10.82 -7.62
CA PRO A 43 -0.65 10.33 -7.05
C PRO A 43 -1.19 11.28 -5.97
N LYS A 44 -2.52 11.42 -5.92
CA LYS A 44 -3.18 12.03 -4.76
C LYS A 44 -3.25 11.04 -3.61
N LEU A 45 -2.66 11.39 -2.48
CA LEU A 45 -2.79 10.62 -1.24
C LEU A 45 -4.10 10.98 -0.53
N ALA A 46 -4.93 9.97 -0.24
CA ALA A 46 -6.15 10.10 0.53
C ALA A 46 -6.10 9.16 1.74
N PHE A 47 -6.43 9.69 2.92
CA PHE A 47 -6.45 8.88 4.14
C PHE A 47 -7.86 8.45 4.48
N SER A 48 -8.04 7.15 4.72
CA SER A 48 -9.29 6.63 5.24
C SER A 48 -9.54 7.16 6.66
N THR A 49 -10.81 7.14 7.08
CA THR A 49 -11.16 7.42 8.48
C THR A 49 -11.42 6.11 9.20
N ALA A 50 -11.29 6.11 10.55
CA ALA A 50 -11.40 4.93 11.41
C ALA A 50 -12.71 4.12 11.28
N TYR A 51 -13.69 4.59 10.49
CA TYR A 51 -14.98 3.94 10.25
C TYR A 51 -15.36 3.92 8.76
N HIS A 52 -14.39 3.78 7.84
CA HIS A 52 -14.64 3.56 6.40
C HIS A 52 -14.29 2.12 5.93
N PRO A 53 -14.96 1.07 6.45
CA PRO A 53 -14.73 -0.30 5.99
C PRO A 53 -15.09 -0.51 4.51
N GLN A 54 -15.86 0.39 3.89
CA GLN A 54 -16.09 0.34 2.44
C GLN A 54 -14.85 0.73 1.62
N THR A 55 -14.01 1.63 2.13
CA THR A 55 -12.85 2.15 1.39
C THR A 55 -11.62 1.27 1.62
N ASP A 56 -11.36 0.88 2.87
CA ASP A 56 -10.19 0.07 3.22
C ASP A 56 -10.48 -1.44 3.21
N GLY A 57 -11.74 -1.85 3.37
CA GLY A 57 -12.09 -3.26 3.50
C GLY A 57 -11.85 -4.11 2.25
N LEU A 58 -11.62 -3.49 1.08
CA LEU A 58 -11.11 -4.23 -0.09
C LEU A 58 -9.62 -4.54 0.05
N ALA A 59 -8.82 -3.58 0.49
CA ALA A 59 -7.40 -3.77 0.75
C ALA A 59 -7.18 -4.76 1.91
N GLU A 60 -7.95 -4.62 3.00
CA GLU A 60 -7.90 -5.55 4.14
C GLU A 60 -8.25 -6.98 3.73
N ARG A 61 -9.32 -7.19 2.94
CA ARG A 61 -9.67 -8.53 2.43
C ARG A 61 -8.62 -9.11 1.51
N MET A 62 -7.98 -8.29 0.68
CA MET A 62 -6.90 -8.73 -0.18
C MET A 62 -5.67 -9.14 0.63
N ILE A 63 -5.31 -8.36 1.65
CA ILE A 63 -4.23 -8.68 2.59
C ILE A 63 -4.54 -9.99 3.31
N GLN A 64 -5.74 -10.15 3.87
CA GLN A 64 -6.19 -11.39 4.52
C GLN A 64 -6.05 -12.60 3.57
N THR A 65 -6.53 -12.48 2.33
CA THR A 65 -6.42 -13.56 1.34
C THR A 65 -4.96 -13.91 1.04
N MET A 66 -4.08 -12.91 0.94
CA MET A 66 -2.65 -13.14 0.74
C MET A 66 -1.99 -13.81 1.95
N GLU A 67 -2.33 -13.38 3.16
CA GLU A 67 -1.86 -14.00 4.40
C GLU A 67 -2.29 -15.47 4.46
N ASP A 68 -3.55 -15.78 4.17
CA ASP A 68 -4.07 -17.15 4.15
C ASP A 68 -3.29 -18.01 3.15
N ILE A 69 -3.01 -17.52 1.94
CA ILE A 69 -2.20 -18.24 0.94
C ILE A 69 -0.77 -18.51 1.44
N ILE A 70 -0.12 -17.52 2.06
CA ILE A 70 1.24 -17.64 2.58
C ILE A 70 1.30 -18.63 3.76
N LEU A 71 0.29 -18.58 4.64
CA LEU A 71 0.23 -19.40 5.83
C LEU A 71 -0.20 -20.85 5.52
N GLU A 72 -1.20 -21.06 4.64
CA GLU A 72 -1.61 -22.41 4.22
C GLU A 72 -0.52 -23.12 3.41
N GLY A 73 0.22 -22.39 2.56
CA GLY A 73 1.38 -22.93 1.84
C GLY A 73 2.53 -23.38 2.75
N SER A 74 2.56 -22.94 4.01
CA SER A 74 3.56 -23.34 5.01
C SER A 74 3.18 -24.59 5.81
N VAL A 75 1.91 -25.03 5.77
CA VAL A 75 1.41 -26.20 6.53
C VAL A 75 1.54 -27.50 5.72
N HIS A 76 1.79 -27.42 4.41
CA HIS A 76 1.92 -28.58 3.51
C HIS A 76 3.35 -28.83 3.01
N MET A 77 4.38 -28.26 3.65
CA MET A 77 5.79 -28.53 3.38
C MET A 77 6.47 -29.20 4.58
#